data_AF-A0A3N2KA92-F1
#
_entry.id   AF-A0A3N2KA92-F1
#
_cell.length_a   1.000
_cell.length_b   1.000
_cell.length_c   1.000
_cell.angle_alpha   90.00
_cell.angle_beta   90.00
_cell.angle_gamma   90.00
#
_symmetry.space_group_name_H-M   'P 1'
#
loop_
_entity.id
_entity.type
_entity.pdbx_description
1 polymer ?
#
loop_
_entity_poly.entity_id
_entity_poly.type
_entity_poly.pdbx_seq_one_letter_code
_entity_poly.pdbx_strand_id
1 'polypeptide(L)'
;MKALRFITIIALFFFALGASAKKKREYPRAKIKVGYNYYNKFLRGGDGVVEKNTPFILLANQEQSKFYCPSTEYRDSLLSTPSGRAKER
;
A
#
# COMPACT_ATOMS: atom_id res chain seq x y z
N MET A 1 28.07 -1.30 45.58
CA MET A 1 27.67 -2.55 44.86
C MET A 1 26.26 -2.52 44.25
N LYS A 2 25.23 -1.96 44.91
CA LYS A 2 23.85 -1.93 44.37
C LYS A 2 23.72 -1.07 43.09
N ALA A 3 24.31 0.12 43.06
CA ALA A 3 24.28 1.01 41.89
C ALA A 3 24.93 0.39 40.63
N LEU A 4 26.04 -0.35 40.78
CA LEU A 4 26.70 -1.04 39.67
C LEU A 4 25.79 -2.12 39.07
N ARG A 5 25.04 -2.84 39.91
CA ARG A 5 24.04 -3.83 39.47
C ARG A 5 22.88 -3.18 38.69
N PHE A 6 22.41 -2.01 39.13
CA PHE A 6 21.37 -1.27 38.39
C PHE A 6 21.87 -0.80 37.02
N ILE A 7 23.10 -0.29 36.93
CA ILE A 7 23.70 0.14 35.65
C ILE A 7 23.81 -1.05 34.68
N THR A 8 24.22 -2.22 35.15
CA THR A 8 24.32 -3.42 34.30
C THR A 8 22.96 -3.89 33.77
N ILE A 9 21.90 -3.80 34.58
CA ILE A 9 20.55 -4.20 34.15
C ILE A 9 20.01 -3.23 33.10
N ILE A 10 20.22 -1.93 33.29
CA ILE A 10 19.80 -0.89 32.34
C ILE A 10 20.56 -1.06 31.01
N ALA A 11 21.86 -1.28 31.06
CA ALA A 11 22.67 -1.52 29.85
C ALA A 11 22.21 -2.76 29.08
N LEU A 12 21.87 -3.85 29.78
CA LEU A 12 21.37 -5.08 29.18
C LEU A 12 19.99 -4.87 28.51
N PHE A 13 19.12 -4.06 29.13
CA PHE A 13 17.80 -3.74 28.61
C PHE A 13 17.89 -2.92 27.30
N PHE A 14 18.77 -1.93 27.24
CA PHE A 14 19.01 -1.16 26.01
C PHE A 14 19.63 -2.00 24.89
N PHE A 15 20.51 -2.95 25.23
CA PHE A 15 21.09 -3.87 24.25
C PHE A 15 20.02 -4.79 23.62
N ALA A 16 19.10 -5.31 24.43
CA ALA A 16 17.99 -6.13 23.95
C ALA A 16 17.01 -5.34 23.04
N LEU A 17 16.74 -4.07 23.37
CA LEU A 17 15.93 -3.18 22.53
C LEU A 17 16.60 -2.87 21.18
N GLY A 18 17.92 -2.62 21.17
CA GLY A 18 18.69 -2.37 19.96
C GLY A 18 18.72 -3.57 19.00
N ALA A 19 18.79 -4.80 19.53
CA ALA A 19 18.75 -6.03 18.74
C ALA A 19 17.38 -6.33 18.12
N SER A 20 16.29 -5.78 18.69
CA SER A 20 14.92 -5.99 18.24
C SER A 20 14.45 -4.98 17.17
N ALA A 21 15.37 -4.15 16.63
CA ALA A 21 15.09 -3.29 15.49
C ALA A 21 14.75 -4.15 14.26
N LYS A 22 13.47 -4.50 14.10
CA LYS A 22 12.97 -5.23 12.93
C LYS A 22 13.44 -4.48 11.68
N LYS A 23 14.19 -5.17 10.81
CA LYS A 23 14.59 -4.62 9.50
C LYS A 23 13.35 -4.05 8.81
N LYS A 24 13.45 -2.83 8.27
CA LYS A 24 12.35 -2.22 7.50
C LYS A 24 11.91 -3.23 6.46
N ARG A 25 10.65 -3.66 6.53
CA ARG A 25 10.07 -4.57 5.55
C ARG A 25 10.11 -3.85 4.20
N GLU A 26 10.89 -4.38 3.27
CA GLU A 26 10.95 -3.84 1.93
C GLU A 26 9.71 -4.31 1.17
N TYR A 27 8.94 -3.34 0.69
CA TYR A 27 7.75 -3.60 -0.12
C TYR A 27 8.14 -3.50 -1.60
N PRO A 28 7.54 -4.32 -2.47
CA PRO A 28 7.80 -4.22 -3.90
C PRO A 28 7.46 -2.82 -4.40
N ARG A 29 8.44 -2.19 -5.05
CA ARG A 29 8.30 -0.85 -5.64
C ARG A 29 8.22 -0.96 -7.15
N ALA A 30 7.48 -0.05 -7.76
CA ALA A 30 7.47 0.09 -9.21
C ALA A 30 8.80 0.70 -9.67
N LYS A 31 9.42 0.09 -10.69
CA LYS A 31 10.55 0.67 -11.43
C LYS A 31 10.04 1.56 -12.58
N ILE A 32 8.87 1.23 -13.11
CA ILE A 32 8.22 1.94 -14.22
C ILE A 32 6.80 2.32 -13.78
N LYS A 33 6.44 3.58 -14.03
CA LYS A 33 5.08 4.10 -13.87
C LYS A 33 4.62 4.67 -15.19
N VAL A 34 3.59 4.08 -15.77
CA VAL A 34 2.92 4.59 -16.99
C VAL A 34 1.54 5.07 -16.59
N GLY A 35 1.18 6.29 -16.97
CA GLY A 35 -0.14 6.86 -16.69
C GLY A 35 -0.79 7.38 -17.95
N TYR A 36 -2.08 7.10 -18.12
CA TYR A 36 -2.90 7.76 -19.14
C TYR A 36 -4.27 8.13 -18.56
N ASN A 37 -4.84 9.19 -19.11
CA ASN A 37 -6.15 9.68 -18.74
C ASN A 37 -7.16 9.15 -19.75
N TYR A 38 -8.03 8.23 -19.31
CA TYR A 38 -9.10 7.72 -20.14
C TYR A 38 -10.32 8.63 -20.02
N TYR A 39 -10.57 9.38 -21.08
CA TYR A 39 -11.76 10.18 -21.22
C TYR A 39 -12.89 9.33 -21.79
N ASN A 40 -14.01 9.23 -21.08
CA ASN A 40 -15.21 8.58 -21.56
C ASN A 40 -16.45 9.44 -21.33
N LYS A 41 -17.45 9.24 -22.18
CA LYS A 41 -18.78 9.77 -22.00
C LYS A 41 -19.71 8.59 -21.75
N PHE A 42 -20.56 8.67 -20.74
CA PHE A 42 -21.59 7.69 -20.51
C PHE A 42 -22.94 8.36 -20.30
N LEU A 43 -23.99 7.72 -20.81
CA LEU A 43 -25.36 8.16 -20.64
C LEU A 43 -25.80 7.74 -19.24
N ARG A 44 -26.09 8.70 -18.37
CA ARG A 44 -26.61 8.43 -17.03
C ARG A 44 -28.10 8.74 -16.97
N GLY A 45 -28.90 7.94 -17.68
CA GLY A 45 -30.36 8.01 -17.65
C GLY A 45 -30.91 9.44 -17.73
N GLY A 46 -31.66 9.86 -16.70
CA GLY A 46 -32.30 11.17 -16.62
C GLY A 46 -31.37 12.38 -16.44
N ASP A 47 -30.10 12.16 -16.07
CA ASP A 47 -29.12 13.24 -15.81
C ASP A 47 -28.32 13.64 -17.07
N GLY A 48 -28.59 13.00 -18.21
CA GLY A 48 -27.95 13.30 -19.49
C GLY A 48 -26.59 12.62 -19.71
N VAL A 49 -25.75 13.24 -20.55
CA VAL A 49 -24.41 12.76 -20.89
C VAL A 49 -23.43 13.21 -19.80
N VAL A 50 -22.85 12.26 -19.08
CA VAL A 50 -21.79 12.54 -18.11
C VAL A 50 -20.44 12.26 -18.74
N GLU A 51 -19.55 13.23 -18.66
CA GLU A 51 -18.17 13.09 -19.09
C GLU A 51 -17.31 12.76 -17.87
N LYS A 52 -16.48 11.72 -17.99
CA LYS A 52 -15.59 11.31 -16.92
C LYS A 52 -14.18 11.12 -17.47
N ASN A 53 -13.24 11.72 -16.76
CA ASN A 53 -11.82 11.51 -16.98
C ASN A 53 -11.28 10.59 -15.88
N THR A 54 -10.93 9.36 -16.25
CA THR A 54 -10.47 8.35 -15.31
C THR A 54 -8.96 8.13 -15.47
N PRO A 55 -8.14 8.40 -14.46
CA PRO A 55 -6.71 8.12 -14.52
C PRO A 55 -6.44 6.62 -14.40
N PHE A 56 -5.77 6.05 -15.39
CA PHE A 56 -5.27 4.68 -15.38
C PHE A 56 -3.76 4.69 -15.23
N ILE A 57 -3.26 4.02 -14.20
CA ILE A 57 -1.83 3.98 -13.88
C ILE A 57 -1.39 2.51 -13.85
N LEU A 58 -0.39 2.18 -14.66
CA LEU A 58 0.31 0.91 -14.60
C LEU A 58 1.60 1.09 -13.80
N LEU A 59 1.72 0.36 -12.71
CA LEU A 59 2.90 0.27 -11.87
C LEU A 59 3.59 -1.07 -12.13
N ALA A 60 4.82 -1.05 -12.64
CA ALA A 60 5.53 -2.28 -13.02
C ALA A 60 6.96 -2.31 -12.49
N ASN A 61 7.44 -3.51 -12.18
CA ASN A 61 8.85 -3.81 -11.96
C ASN A 61 9.21 -5.12 -12.69
N GLN A 62 10.41 -5.65 -12.46
CA GLN A 62 10.87 -6.87 -13.13
C GLN A 62 10.09 -8.14 -12.72
N GLU A 63 9.42 -8.12 -11.57
CA GLU A 63 8.75 -9.29 -11.00
C GLU A 63 7.25 -9.26 -11.22
N GLN A 64 6.64 -8.07 -11.22
CA GLN A 64 5.18 -7.92 -11.24
C GLN A 64 4.74 -6.59 -11.86
N SER A 65 3.48 -6.58 -12.30
CA SER A 65 2.76 -5.40 -12.74
C SER A 65 1.40 -5.29 -12.04
N LYS A 66 1.03 -4.08 -11.62
CA LYS A 66 -0.25 -3.78 -10.99
C LYS A 66 -0.90 -2.57 -11.66
N PHE A 67 -2.15 -2.73 -12.09
CA PHE A 67 -3.00 -1.61 -12.46
C PHE A 67 -3.52 -0.92 -11.19
N TYR A 68 -3.46 0.40 -11.19
CA TYR A 68 -3.89 1.27 -10.11
C TYR A 68 -4.73 2.40 -10.70
N CYS A 69 -5.94 2.59 -10.16
CA CYS A 69 -6.81 3.69 -10.51
C CYS A 69 -7.23 4.41 -9.23
N PRO A 70 -6.80 5.67 -9.00
CA PRO A 70 -7.20 6.44 -7.82
C PRO A 70 -8.71 6.49 -7.59
N SER A 71 -9.50 6.51 -8.67
CA SER A 71 -10.96 6.59 -8.58
C SER A 71 -11.63 5.30 -8.08
N THR A 72 -10.95 4.15 -8.20
CA THR A 72 -11.44 2.86 -7.73
C THR A 72 -10.63 2.30 -6.56
N GLU A 73 -9.57 3.00 -6.12
CA GLU A 73 -8.68 2.54 -5.05
C GLU A 73 -9.44 2.10 -3.79
N TYR A 74 -10.45 2.86 -3.39
CA TYR A 74 -11.29 2.50 -2.25
C TYR A 74 -11.98 1.14 -2.46
N ARG A 75 -12.59 0.91 -3.62
CA ARG A 75 -13.22 -0.38 -3.96
C ARG A 75 -12.20 -1.51 -4.03
N ASP A 76 -11.03 -1.25 -4.62
CA ASP A 76 -9.94 -2.22 -4.72
C ASP A 76 -9.38 -2.59 -3.32
N SER A 77 -9.36 -1.64 -2.39
CA SER A 77 -8.94 -1.87 -1.00
C SER A 77 -9.92 -2.74 -0.22
N LEU A 78 -11.22 -2.60 -0.46
CA LEU A 78 -12.26 -3.43 0.17
C LEU A 78 -12.17 -4.89 -0.32
N LEU A 79 -11.73 -5.10 -1.56
CA LEU A 79 -11.59 -6.43 -2.14
C LEU A 79 -10.27 -7.15 -1.77
N SER A 80 -9.33 -6.42 -1.15
CA SER A 80 -7.99 -6.90 -0.81
C SER A 80 -7.94 -7.42 0.64
N THR A 81 -8.18 -8.71 0.84
CA THR A 81 -7.83 -9.39 2.10
C THR A 81 -6.36 -9.86 2.08
N PRO A 82 -5.71 -10.11 3.24
CA PRO A 82 -4.38 -10.73 3.29
C PRO A 82 -4.29 -12.09 2.57
N SER A 83 -5.42 -12.76 2.32
CA SER A 83 -5.55 -14.00 1.56
C SER A 83 -5.98 -13.80 0.09
N GLY A 84 -6.10 -12.57 -0.40
CA GLY A 84 -6.26 -12.25 -1.83
C GLY A 84 -7.65 -12.44 -2.43
N ARG A 85 -8.68 -12.74 -1.62
CA ARG A 85 -10.09 -12.76 -2.06
C ARG A 85 -10.98 -12.16 -0.99
N ALA A 86 -11.74 -11.13 -1.33
CA ALA A 86 -12.82 -10.67 -0.47
C ALA A 86 -14.02 -11.63 -0.54
N LYS A 87 -14.55 -11.95 0.64
CA LYS A 87 -15.92 -12.41 0.81
C LYS A 87 -16.84 -11.24 0.46
N GLU A 88 -17.08 -10.99 -0.83
CA GLU A 88 -18.22 -10.17 -1.20
C GLU A 88 -19.46 -11.08 -1.15
N ARG A 89 -20.47 -10.69 -0.36
CA ARG A 89 -21.80 -11.31 -0.31
C ARG A 89 -22.73 -10.53 -1.20
#